data_AF-F0X4T7-F1
#
_entry.id   AF-F0X4T7-F1
#
_cell.length_a   1.000
_cell.length_b   1.000
_cell.length_c   1.000
_cell.angle_alpha   90.00
_cell.angle_beta   90.00
_cell.angle_gamma   90.00
#
_symmetry.space_group_name_H-M   'P 1'
#
loop_
_entity.id
_entity.type
_entity.pdbx_description
1 polymer ?
#
loop_
_entity_poly.entity_id
_entity_poly.type
_entity_poly.pdbx_seq_one_letter_code
_entity_poly.pdbx_strand_id
1 'polypeptide(L)'
;MVGFPNVGKSSIVNALFGSQKSSISRTPGKTKHLQTLRLKPPHLNDKEEDQDFITLCDCPGLVMPSFTSTKEHLLINGVTPIDHFRGNFLDTIQLIGERITAQLYKTYFDGIDYQVPRIFNSTQFLNKLCETRHLFQQGKGAIPDWSKAGRMILRDYWSGKLLYCHTPPSNTKNTIGSDPIKLTESLDKVSIHDNDEDSDDDIAMLKSSVLNNDIINPSDKEKKKTKRQIRMENKKLIKGRTVCYS
;
A
#
# COMPACT_ATOMS: atom_id res chain seq x y z
N MET A 1 12.59 20.17 14.21
CA MET A 1 12.21 18.76 13.99
C MET A 1 11.41 18.65 12.71
N VAL A 2 11.81 17.77 11.78
CA VAL A 2 11.12 17.58 10.50
C VAL A 2 10.84 16.09 10.32
N GLY A 3 9.72 15.75 9.66
CA GLY A 3 9.37 14.36 9.37
C GLY A 3 7.91 14.20 8.94
N PHE A 4 7.53 12.96 8.63
CA PHE A 4 6.17 12.62 8.22
C PHE A 4 5.12 12.98 9.28
N PRO A 5 3.83 13.13 8.91
CA PRO A 5 2.74 13.19 9.88
C PRO A 5 2.74 11.98 10.82
N ASN A 6 2.20 12.15 12.03
CA ASN A 6 1.97 11.06 13.00
C ASN A 6 3.17 10.25 13.51
N VAL A 7 4.42 10.61 13.17
CA VAL A 7 5.64 9.93 13.67
C VAL A 7 6.07 10.35 15.09
N GLY A 8 5.21 11.06 15.84
CA GLY A 8 5.49 11.44 17.23
C GLY A 8 6.36 12.70 17.44
N LYS A 9 6.55 13.54 16.42
CA LYS A 9 7.34 14.80 16.52
C LYS A 9 6.92 15.66 17.72
N SER A 10 5.64 16.04 17.79
CA SER A 10 5.11 16.86 18.89
C SER A 10 4.99 16.10 20.21
N SER A 11 4.97 14.76 20.18
CA SER A 11 5.05 13.93 21.40
C SER A 11 6.44 14.02 22.03
N ILE A 12 7.49 13.96 21.21
CA ILE A 12 8.87 14.13 21.65
C ILE A 12 9.08 15.54 22.23
N VAL A 13 8.51 16.57 21.59
CA VAL A 13 8.52 17.93 22.14
C VAL A 13 7.96 17.94 23.56
N ASN A 14 6.75 17.42 23.78
CA ASN A 14 6.15 17.41 25.12
C ASN A 14 6.96 16.58 26.13
N ALA A 15 7.55 15.46 25.69
CA ALA A 15 8.41 14.64 26.53
C ALA A 15 9.67 15.41 26.98
N LEU A 16 10.31 16.15 26.09
CA LEU A 16 11.48 16.99 26.41
C LEU A 16 11.14 18.12 27.38
N PHE A 17 9.95 18.70 27.26
CA PHE A 17 9.48 19.77 28.15
C PHE A 17 8.84 19.27 29.45
N GLY A 18 8.67 17.96 29.64
CA GLY A 18 7.93 17.38 30.76
C GLY A 18 6.48 17.88 30.90
N SER A 19 5.95 18.52 29.87
CA SER A 19 4.68 19.25 29.92
C SER A 19 4.08 19.41 28.53
N GLN A 20 2.77 19.61 28.45
CA GLN A 20 2.07 19.77 27.17
C GLN A 20 2.34 21.16 26.59
N LYS A 21 3.31 21.27 25.67
CA LYS A 21 3.61 22.49 24.91
C LYS A 21 2.99 22.49 23.53
N SER A 22 2.90 21.32 22.90
CA SER A 22 2.29 21.11 21.59
C SER A 22 1.09 20.18 21.71
N SER A 23 0.02 20.48 20.99
CA SER A 23 -1.14 19.60 20.95
C SER A 23 -0.87 18.35 20.09
N ILE A 24 -1.24 17.17 20.58
CA ILE A 24 -1.02 15.90 19.88
C ILE A 24 -2.38 15.36 19.37
N SER A 25 -2.35 14.61 18.27
CA SER A 25 -3.48 13.81 17.79
C SER A 25 -2.95 12.54 17.12
N ARG A 26 -3.79 11.49 17.05
CA ARG A 26 -3.55 10.31 16.22
C ARG A 26 -3.89 10.57 14.74
N THR A 27 -4.59 11.65 14.44
CA THR A 27 -4.92 12.05 13.07
C THR A 27 -3.88 13.01 12.49
N PRO A 28 -3.52 12.86 11.21
CA PRO A 28 -2.61 13.78 10.52
C PRO A 28 -3.13 15.23 10.54
N GLY A 29 -2.20 16.19 10.48
CA GLY A 29 -2.52 17.61 10.32
C GLY A 29 -2.82 18.36 11.62
N LYS A 30 -2.45 17.81 12.78
CA LYS A 30 -2.62 18.50 14.08
C LYS A 30 -1.71 19.72 14.23
N THR A 31 -0.42 19.57 13.93
CA THR A 31 0.55 20.69 13.89
C THR A 31 0.50 21.33 12.51
N LYS A 32 -0.02 22.56 12.43
CA LYS A 32 -0.24 23.30 11.17
C LYS A 32 0.74 24.43 10.92
N HIS A 33 1.41 24.90 11.97
CA HIS A 33 2.34 26.02 11.90
C HIS A 33 3.68 25.62 12.49
N LEU A 34 4.74 26.27 12.01
CA LEU A 34 6.05 26.23 12.64
C LEU A 34 5.93 26.90 14.02
N GLN A 35 6.47 26.25 15.04
CA GLN A 35 6.51 26.77 16.40
C GLN A 35 7.94 26.71 16.93
N THR A 36 8.33 27.71 17.71
CA THR A 36 9.67 27.85 18.27
C THR A 36 9.56 27.84 19.79
N LEU A 37 10.24 26.89 20.43
CA LEU A 37 10.16 26.63 21.86
C LEU A 37 11.55 26.70 22.48
N ARG A 38 11.72 27.46 23.56
CA ARG A 38 13.00 27.54 24.29
C ARG A 38 13.06 26.43 25.34
N LEU A 39 13.92 25.46 25.11
CA LEU A 39 14.19 24.34 26.02
C LEU A 39 15.40 24.69 26.89
N LYS A 40 15.22 24.70 28.21
CA LYS A 40 16.33 24.80 29.15
C LYS A 40 16.97 23.42 29.34
N PRO A 41 18.31 23.29 29.27
CA PRO A 41 18.97 22.02 29.54
C PRO A 41 18.76 21.58 31.00
N PRO A 42 18.64 20.27 31.29
CA PRO A 42 18.36 19.78 32.64
C PRO A 42 19.45 20.06 33.69
N HIS A 43 20.66 20.41 33.24
CA HIS A 43 21.83 20.62 34.10
C HIS A 43 22.06 22.08 34.50
N LEU A 44 21.24 23.01 33.99
CA LEU A 44 21.24 24.40 34.44
C LEU A 44 20.33 24.52 35.68
N ASN A 45 20.85 25.09 36.76
CA ASN A 45 20.09 25.36 37.97
C ASN A 45 19.12 26.52 37.72
N ASP A 46 17.88 26.43 38.24
CA ASP A 46 16.83 27.48 38.14
C ASP A 46 17.20 28.87 38.74
N LYS A 47 18.42 29.02 39.25
CA LYS A 47 18.91 30.19 40.01
C LYS A 47 19.87 31.08 39.24
N GLU A 48 20.40 30.64 38.09
CA GLU A 48 21.14 31.53 37.22
C GLU A 48 20.16 32.21 36.26
N GLU A 49 20.33 33.50 36.02
CA GLU A 49 19.60 34.23 34.98
C GLU A 49 20.03 33.64 33.62
N ASP A 50 19.39 32.51 33.26
CA ASP A 50 19.74 31.59 32.19
C ASP A 50 19.82 32.27 30.82
N GLN A 51 21.04 32.49 30.34
CA GLN A 51 21.28 32.89 28.94
C GLN A 51 21.28 31.69 27.99
N ASP A 52 21.57 30.48 28.50
CA ASP A 52 21.70 29.28 27.66
C ASP A 52 20.38 28.51 27.53
N PHE A 53 19.87 28.46 26.30
CA PHE A 53 18.68 27.69 25.94
C PHE A 53 18.85 27.07 24.56
N ILE A 54 18.30 25.88 24.37
CA ILE A 54 18.17 25.27 23.06
C ILE A 54 16.85 25.71 22.45
N THR A 55 16.91 26.29 21.26
CA THR A 55 15.70 26.62 20.52
C THR A 55 15.22 25.41 19.73
N LEU A 56 14.12 24.79 20.16
CA LEU A 56 13.47 23.68 19.48
C LEU A 56 12.38 24.19 18.55
N CYS A 57 12.50 23.88 17.26
CA CYS A 57 11.45 24.19 16.28
C CYS A 57 10.60 22.95 15.99
N ASP A 58 9.28 23.00 16.24
CA ASP A 58 8.32 21.97 15.82
C ASP A 58 7.63 22.40 14.53
N CYS A 59 7.61 21.50 13.54
CA CYS A 59 7.14 21.79 12.19
C CYS A 59 5.93 20.91 11.83
N PRO A 60 5.07 21.36 10.91
CA PRO A 60 4.06 20.50 10.30
C PRO A 60 4.65 19.21 9.71
N GLY A 61 3.87 18.14 9.70
CA GLY A 61 4.26 16.90 9.02
C GLY A 61 4.36 17.13 7.51
N LEU A 62 5.49 16.77 6.91
CA LEU A 62 5.74 16.92 5.47
C LEU A 62 5.78 15.55 4.79
N VAL A 63 5.18 15.48 3.61
CA VAL A 63 5.15 14.28 2.76
C VAL A 63 5.71 14.71 1.41
N MET A 64 6.86 14.17 1.01
CA MET A 64 7.41 14.44 -0.31
C MET A 64 6.64 13.64 -1.37
N PRO A 65 6.37 14.22 -2.55
CA PRO A 65 5.82 13.45 -3.67
C PRO A 65 6.76 12.31 -4.02
N SER A 66 6.25 11.08 -4.00
CA SER A 66 6.93 9.90 -4.51
C SER A 66 6.02 9.22 -5.53
N PHE A 67 6.56 8.91 -6.70
CA PHE A 67 5.81 8.23 -7.77
C PHE A 67 5.48 6.77 -7.42
N THR A 68 6.12 6.21 -6.39
CA THR A 68 5.98 4.80 -6.00
C THR A 68 4.86 4.58 -4.96
N SER A 69 4.39 5.65 -4.31
CA SER A 69 3.43 5.51 -3.20
C SER A 69 1.99 5.62 -3.67
N THR A 70 1.24 4.53 -3.57
CA THR A 70 -0.23 4.53 -3.76
C THR A 70 -0.95 5.22 -2.61
N LYS A 71 -2.24 5.54 -2.78
CA LYS A 71 -3.06 6.15 -1.71
C LYS A 71 -3.18 5.23 -0.50
N GLU A 72 -3.22 3.93 -0.75
CA GLU A 72 -3.28 2.85 0.22
C GLU A 72 -1.97 2.79 1.03
N HIS A 73 -0.82 2.94 0.36
CA HIS A 73 0.47 3.06 1.04
C HIS A 73 0.54 4.28 1.96
N LEU A 74 0.04 5.44 1.52
CA LEU A 74 -0.02 6.65 2.36
C LEU A 74 -0.95 6.46 3.56
N LEU A 75 -2.06 5.74 3.39
CA LEU A 75 -2.98 5.42 4.46
C LEU A 75 -2.36 4.48 5.50
N ILE A 76 -1.75 3.38 5.06
CA ILE A 76 -1.11 2.40 5.96
C ILE A 76 -0.03 3.08 6.81
N ASN A 77 0.72 4.01 6.21
CA ASN A 77 1.79 4.74 6.88
C ASN A 77 1.32 5.92 7.74
N GLY A 78 0.03 6.10 7.97
CA GLY A 78 -0.45 7.14 8.88
C GLY A 78 -0.37 8.56 8.31
N VAL A 79 -0.21 8.72 6.99
CA VAL A 79 -0.10 10.03 6.33
C VAL A 79 -1.47 10.61 6.01
N THR A 80 -2.40 9.78 5.55
CA THR A 80 -3.77 10.17 5.22
C THR A 80 -4.72 9.81 6.36
N PRO A 81 -5.66 10.69 6.77
CA PRO A 81 -6.64 10.35 7.79
C PRO A 81 -7.49 9.15 7.39
N ILE A 82 -7.67 8.18 8.31
CA ILE A 82 -8.54 7.02 8.08
C ILE A 82 -9.94 7.52 7.73
N ASP A 83 -10.57 8.33 8.58
CA ASP A 83 -11.99 8.71 8.49
C ASP A 83 -12.38 9.34 7.14
N HIS A 84 -11.47 10.07 6.48
CA HIS A 84 -11.73 10.71 5.19
C HIS A 84 -11.19 9.94 3.98
N PHE A 85 -10.62 8.75 4.19
CA PHE A 85 -10.15 7.92 3.09
C PHE A 85 -11.31 7.46 2.19
N ARG A 86 -11.16 7.70 0.89
CA ARG A 86 -12.11 7.31 -0.17
C ARG A 86 -11.51 6.30 -1.18
N GLY A 87 -10.37 5.70 -0.84
CA GLY A 87 -9.76 4.66 -1.68
C GLY A 87 -10.33 3.28 -1.37
N ASN A 88 -9.67 2.25 -1.90
CA ASN A 88 -10.15 0.88 -1.78
C ASN A 88 -9.61 0.21 -0.51
N PHE A 89 -10.51 -0.17 0.40
CA PHE A 89 -10.12 -0.92 1.60
C PHE A 89 -9.67 -2.35 1.28
N LEU A 90 -10.14 -2.95 0.19
CA LEU A 90 -9.70 -4.28 -0.24
C LEU A 90 -8.19 -4.29 -0.50
N ASP A 91 -7.69 -3.33 -1.28
CA ASP A 91 -6.26 -3.22 -1.61
C ASP A 91 -5.43 -2.83 -0.38
N THR A 92 -5.97 -1.95 0.47
CA THR A 92 -5.31 -1.57 1.73
C THR A 92 -5.12 -2.79 2.65
N ILE A 93 -6.16 -3.61 2.81
CA ILE A 93 -6.10 -4.79 3.65
C ILE A 93 -5.29 -5.90 2.99
N GLN A 94 -5.25 -5.97 1.67
CA GLN A 94 -4.35 -6.88 0.94
C GLN A 94 -2.88 -6.59 1.30
N LEU A 95 -2.46 -5.32 1.21
CA LEU A 95 -1.10 -4.90 1.56
C LEU A 95 -0.73 -5.16 3.03
N ILE A 96 -1.67 -4.99 3.96
CA ILE A 96 -1.47 -5.32 5.38
C ILE A 96 -1.40 -6.84 5.57
N GLY A 97 -2.32 -7.58 4.95
CA GLY A 97 -2.41 -9.01 5.13
C GLY A 97 -1.22 -9.76 4.56
N GLU A 98 -0.65 -9.32 3.44
CA GLU A 98 0.61 -9.86 2.91
C GLU A 98 1.78 -9.73 3.89
N ARG A 99 1.75 -8.74 4.78
CA ARG A 99 2.80 -8.50 5.80
C ARG A 99 2.59 -9.30 7.07
N ILE A 100 1.33 -9.45 7.50
CA ILE A 100 0.99 -9.97 8.84
C ILE A 100 -0.21 -10.94 8.82
N THR A 101 -0.27 -11.84 7.82
CA THR A 101 -1.38 -12.79 7.63
C THR A 101 -1.73 -13.54 8.92
N ALA A 102 -0.75 -14.23 9.51
CA ALA A 102 -0.96 -15.03 10.71
C ALA A 102 -1.49 -14.19 11.90
N GLN A 103 -0.98 -12.96 12.07
CA GLN A 103 -1.42 -12.08 13.16
C GLN A 103 -2.87 -11.61 12.95
N LEU A 104 -3.26 -11.27 11.72
CA LEU A 104 -4.64 -10.88 11.40
C LEU A 104 -5.63 -12.00 11.76
N TYR A 105 -5.37 -13.21 11.25
CA TYR A 105 -6.24 -14.34 11.49
C TYR A 105 -6.32 -14.69 12.99
N LYS A 106 -5.17 -14.74 13.68
CA LYS A 106 -5.12 -14.92 15.14
C LYS A 106 -5.91 -13.86 15.90
N THR A 107 -5.85 -12.60 15.47
CA THR A 107 -6.49 -11.50 16.20
C THR A 107 -8.01 -11.47 15.99
N TYR A 108 -8.48 -11.75 14.77
CA TYR A 108 -9.88 -11.53 14.41
C TYR A 108 -10.74 -12.79 14.42
N PHE A 109 -10.13 -13.96 14.29
CA PHE A 109 -10.83 -15.25 14.23
C PHE A 109 -10.46 -16.21 15.36
N ASP A 110 -9.79 -15.73 16.41
CA ASP A 110 -9.46 -16.57 17.58
C ASP A 110 -10.68 -17.34 18.10
N GLY A 111 -10.51 -18.62 18.40
CA GLY A 111 -11.59 -19.51 18.84
C GLY A 111 -12.54 -19.99 17.74
N ILE A 112 -12.32 -19.63 16.48
CA ILE A 112 -13.00 -20.21 15.32
C ILE A 112 -12.06 -21.24 14.69
N ASP A 113 -12.61 -22.36 14.22
CA ASP A 113 -11.81 -23.28 13.42
C ASP A 113 -11.52 -22.65 12.05
N TYR A 114 -10.26 -22.26 11.83
CA TYR A 114 -9.79 -21.71 10.56
C TYR A 114 -8.35 -22.14 10.30
N GLN A 115 -8.02 -22.29 9.02
CA GLN A 115 -6.65 -22.47 8.56
C GLN A 115 -6.10 -21.13 8.09
N VAL A 116 -4.90 -20.77 8.56
CA VAL A 116 -4.20 -19.57 8.05
C VAL A 116 -3.75 -19.88 6.62
N PRO A 117 -4.22 -19.13 5.61
CA PRO A 117 -3.84 -19.40 4.22
C PRO A 117 -2.37 -19.00 3.99
N ARG A 118 -1.70 -19.72 3.09
CA ARG A 118 -0.33 -19.40 2.68
C ARG A 118 -0.25 -18.09 1.89
N ILE A 119 -1.27 -17.81 1.08
CA ILE A 119 -1.41 -16.57 0.30
C ILE A 119 -2.60 -15.83 0.86
N PHE A 120 -2.39 -14.59 1.28
CA PHE A 120 -3.46 -13.76 1.82
C PHE A 120 -4.41 -13.30 0.70
N ASN A 121 -5.71 -13.43 0.94
CA ASN A 121 -6.76 -12.91 0.07
C ASN A 121 -7.68 -11.99 0.88
N SER A 122 -7.59 -10.69 0.64
CA SER A 122 -8.34 -9.67 1.38
C SER A 122 -9.85 -9.81 1.22
N THR A 123 -10.35 -10.19 0.03
CA THR A 123 -11.79 -10.40 -0.22
C THR A 123 -12.36 -11.49 0.68
N GLN A 124 -11.73 -12.66 0.71
CA GLN A 124 -12.17 -13.78 1.54
C GLN A 124 -12.08 -13.42 3.03
N PHE A 125 -10.96 -12.82 3.43
CA PHE A 125 -10.74 -12.39 4.81
C PHE A 125 -11.80 -11.37 5.27
N LEU A 126 -12.06 -10.34 4.48
CA LEU A 126 -13.02 -9.28 4.82
C LEU A 126 -14.46 -9.78 4.82
N ASN A 127 -14.85 -10.65 3.88
CA ASN A 127 -16.16 -11.29 3.91
C ASN A 127 -16.36 -12.09 5.19
N LYS A 128 -15.40 -12.96 5.53
CA LYS A 128 -15.48 -13.77 6.75
C LYS A 128 -15.49 -12.91 8.01
N LEU A 129 -14.72 -11.83 8.03
CA LEU A 129 -14.71 -10.87 9.15
C LEU A 129 -16.06 -10.17 9.30
N CYS A 130 -16.64 -9.70 8.20
CA CYS A 130 -17.95 -9.07 8.19
C CYS A 130 -19.04 -10.02 8.67
N GLU A 131 -19.02 -11.28 8.24
CA GLU A 131 -19.95 -12.32 8.71
C GLU A 131 -19.82 -12.54 10.21
N THR A 132 -18.59 -12.78 10.69
CA THR A 132 -18.30 -13.11 12.10
C THR A 132 -18.65 -11.96 13.05
N ARG A 133 -18.48 -10.71 12.61
CA ARG A 133 -18.69 -9.51 13.42
C ARG A 133 -20.01 -8.80 13.10
N HIS A 134 -20.85 -9.39 12.26
CA HIS A 134 -22.10 -8.81 11.78
C HIS A 134 -21.95 -7.38 11.21
N LEU A 135 -20.90 -7.14 10.43
CA LEU A 135 -20.62 -5.85 9.79
C LEU A 135 -21.20 -5.82 8.37
N PHE A 136 -22.46 -5.42 8.29
CA PHE A 136 -23.18 -5.27 7.02
C PHE A 136 -23.62 -3.83 6.81
N GLN A 137 -23.73 -3.43 5.54
CA GLN A 137 -24.25 -2.13 5.17
C GLN A 137 -25.72 -2.03 5.58
N GLN A 138 -26.15 -0.83 5.99
CA GLN A 138 -27.55 -0.59 6.31
C GLN A 138 -28.37 -0.58 5.01
N GLY A 139 -29.32 -1.52 4.89
CA GLY A 139 -30.15 -1.65 3.71
C GLY A 139 -30.67 -3.07 3.50
N LYS A 140 -31.39 -3.28 2.39
CA LYS A 140 -31.84 -4.62 1.98
C LYS A 140 -30.66 -5.37 1.37
N GLY A 141 -30.41 -6.61 1.81
CA GLY A 141 -29.50 -7.54 1.13
C GLY A 141 -28.19 -7.91 1.82
N ALA A 142 -28.01 -7.64 3.13
CA ALA A 142 -26.89 -8.12 3.95
C ALA A 142 -25.51 -8.04 3.24
N ILE A 143 -25.23 -6.92 2.59
CA ILE A 143 -23.98 -6.72 1.85
C ILE A 143 -22.86 -6.43 2.86
N PRO A 144 -21.73 -7.16 2.83
CA PRO A 144 -20.60 -6.90 3.71
C PRO A 144 -20.09 -5.45 3.64
N ASP A 145 -19.86 -4.84 4.81
CA ASP A 145 -19.27 -3.50 4.90
C ASP A 145 -17.76 -3.58 5.08
N TRP A 146 -17.06 -3.72 3.96
CA TRP A 146 -15.59 -3.74 3.93
C TRP A 146 -14.96 -2.43 4.37
N SER A 147 -15.65 -1.29 4.23
CA SER A 147 -15.13 -0.01 4.68
C SER A 147 -15.08 0.05 6.20
N LYS A 148 -16.14 -0.39 6.88
CA LYS A 148 -16.19 -0.46 8.35
C LYS A 148 -15.17 -1.46 8.90
N ALA A 149 -15.08 -2.65 8.29
CA ALA A 149 -14.08 -3.65 8.65
C ALA A 149 -12.64 -3.15 8.44
N GLY A 150 -12.35 -2.56 7.28
CA GLY A 150 -11.03 -2.04 6.95
C GLY A 150 -10.58 -0.92 7.89
N ARG A 151 -11.47 0.01 8.26
CA ARG A 151 -11.19 1.06 9.25
C ARG A 151 -10.87 0.48 10.63
N MET A 152 -11.57 -0.57 11.05
CA MET A 152 -11.31 -1.26 12.30
C MET A 152 -9.89 -1.85 12.32
N ILE A 153 -9.52 -2.56 11.25
CA ILE A 153 -8.18 -3.15 11.10
C ILE A 153 -7.08 -2.09 11.09
N LEU A 154 -7.28 -1.00 10.34
CA LEU A 154 -6.31 0.09 10.26
C LEU A 154 -6.10 0.79 11.61
N ARG A 155 -7.16 0.96 12.42
CA ARG A 155 -7.01 1.52 13.78
C ARG A 155 -6.17 0.60 14.66
N ASP A 156 -6.39 -0.72 14.59
CA ASP A 156 -5.59 -1.71 15.31
C ASP A 156 -4.13 -1.70 14.83
N TYR A 157 -3.90 -1.55 13.52
CA TYR A 157 -2.57 -1.41 12.94
C TYR A 157 -1.84 -0.13 13.38
N TRP A 158 -2.50 1.03 13.34
CA TRP A 158 -1.90 2.30 13.80
C TRP A 158 -1.65 2.35 15.30
N SER A 159 -2.43 1.63 16.10
CA SER A 159 -2.21 1.55 17.55
C SER A 159 -1.07 0.62 17.94
N GLY A 160 -0.53 -0.17 17.00
CA GLY A 160 0.50 -1.17 17.24
C GLY A 160 -0.02 -2.50 17.77
N LYS A 161 -1.34 -2.68 17.91
CA LYS A 161 -1.95 -3.98 18.23
C LYS A 161 -1.65 -5.01 17.14
N LEU A 162 -1.71 -4.57 15.88
CA LEU A 162 -1.17 -5.31 14.74
C LEU A 162 0.17 -4.68 14.38
N LEU A 163 1.27 -5.40 14.63
CA LEU A 163 2.61 -4.85 14.56
C LEU A 163 3.33 -5.42 13.34
N TYR A 164 3.88 -4.52 12.54
CA TYR A 164 4.77 -4.88 11.46
C TYR A 164 6.00 -3.98 11.47
N CYS A 165 7.17 -4.60 11.34
CA CYS A 165 8.44 -3.90 11.20
C CYS A 165 9.12 -4.41 9.94
N HIS A 166 9.53 -3.47 9.08
CA HIS A 166 10.38 -3.80 7.94
C HIS A 166 11.74 -4.27 8.45
N THR A 167 12.25 -5.36 7.87
CA THR A 167 13.66 -5.69 8.01
C THR A 167 14.50 -4.57 7.39
N PRO A 168 15.68 -4.25 7.94
CA PRO A 168 16.59 -3.30 7.33
C PRO A 168 16.82 -3.66 5.85
N PRO A 169 16.88 -2.67 4.95
CA PRO A 169 17.21 -2.94 3.56
C PRO A 169 18.60 -3.58 3.53
N SER A 170 18.68 -4.79 2.99
CA SER A 170 19.97 -5.44 2.79
C SER A 170 20.75 -4.66 1.73
N ASN A 171 22.05 -4.46 1.93
CA ASN A 171 22.97 -3.90 0.93
C ASN A 171 23.20 -4.90 -0.22
N THR A 172 22.14 -5.45 -0.82
CA THR A 172 22.23 -6.13 -2.11
C THR A 172 22.34 -5.05 -3.18
N LYS A 173 23.57 -4.58 -3.41
CA LYS A 173 23.92 -4.02 -4.72
C LYS A 173 23.72 -5.16 -5.72
N ASN A 174 22.81 -4.96 -6.69
CA ASN A 174 22.28 -5.87 -7.73
C ASN A 174 20.79 -6.14 -7.44
N THR A 175 19.80 -5.68 -8.18
CA THR A 175 19.69 -5.24 -9.58
C THR A 175 18.59 -4.18 -9.68
N ILE A 176 18.73 -3.25 -10.63
CA ILE A 176 17.69 -2.31 -11.02
C ILE A 176 16.43 -3.10 -11.40
N GLY A 177 15.30 -2.80 -10.75
CA GLY A 177 13.94 -3.16 -11.19
C GLY A 177 13.71 -4.63 -11.52
N SER A 178 13.23 -5.40 -10.55
CA SER A 178 12.52 -6.64 -10.88
C SER A 178 11.31 -6.79 -9.97
N ASP A 179 10.17 -6.52 -10.58
CA ASP A 179 8.84 -7.03 -10.25
C ASP A 179 8.89 -8.52 -9.82
N PRO A 180 7.90 -9.01 -9.04
CA PRO A 180 7.85 -10.40 -8.64
C PRO A 180 7.35 -11.27 -9.80
N ILE A 181 8.18 -11.46 -10.83
CA ILE A 181 8.05 -12.53 -11.81
C ILE A 181 9.46 -13.05 -12.09
N LYS A 182 9.94 -13.94 -11.22
CA LYS A 182 10.99 -14.93 -11.49
C LYS A 182 11.10 -15.86 -10.28
N LEU A 183 10.09 -16.72 -10.15
CA LEU A 183 10.12 -17.88 -9.26
C LEU A 183 9.79 -19.16 -10.04
N THR A 184 10.35 -19.28 -11.24
CA THR A 184 10.23 -20.46 -12.11
C THR A 184 11.60 -20.77 -12.71
N GLU A 185 12.59 -21.07 -11.87
CA GLU A 185 13.90 -21.55 -12.33
C GLU A 185 14.62 -22.40 -11.25
N SER A 186 13.86 -23.08 -10.39
CA SER A 186 14.45 -24.00 -9.38
C SER A 186 13.61 -25.25 -9.09
N LEU A 187 12.88 -25.73 -10.09
CA LEU A 187 12.33 -27.09 -10.11
C LEU A 187 12.88 -27.76 -11.36
N ASP A 188 14.10 -28.30 -11.26
CA ASP A 188 14.62 -29.41 -12.08
C ASP A 188 15.98 -29.87 -11.51
N LYS A 189 15.93 -30.41 -10.30
CA LYS A 189 16.89 -31.40 -9.77
C LYS A 189 16.14 -32.34 -8.83
N VAL A 190 15.14 -33.05 -9.37
CA VAL A 190 14.63 -34.28 -8.76
C VAL A 190 14.85 -35.38 -9.78
N SER A 191 15.83 -36.23 -9.50
CA SER A 191 16.07 -37.50 -10.17
C SER A 191 14.87 -38.43 -9.93
N ILE A 192 14.16 -38.81 -10.98
CA ILE A 192 13.18 -39.89 -10.96
C ILE A 192 13.69 -40.98 -11.89
N HIS A 193 13.81 -42.17 -11.32
CA HIS A 193 14.18 -43.42 -11.98
C HIS A 193 13.24 -43.76 -13.14
N ASP A 194 13.85 -44.21 -14.24
CA ASP A 194 13.17 -44.89 -15.35
C ASP A 194 12.41 -46.12 -14.87
N ASN A 195 11.18 -46.29 -15.35
CA ASN A 195 10.53 -47.57 -15.72
C ASN A 195 9.18 -47.27 -16.43
N ASP A 196 9.20 -47.48 -17.74
CA ASP A 196 8.22 -48.14 -18.63
C ASP A 196 6.70 -47.82 -18.62
N GLU A 197 6.26 -47.54 -19.85
CA GLU A 197 4.98 -47.88 -20.52
C GLU A 197 3.70 -47.01 -20.36
N ASP A 198 3.31 -46.49 -21.53
CA ASP A 198 1.95 -46.28 -22.08
C ASP A 198 1.18 -44.93 -21.98
N SER A 199 0.76 -44.51 -23.18
CA SER A 199 -0.32 -43.59 -23.60
C SER A 199 -0.02 -42.07 -23.74
N ASP A 200 0.36 -41.70 -24.96
CA ASP A 200 0.23 -40.35 -25.55
C ASP A 200 -1.24 -40.02 -25.83
N ASP A 201 -1.76 -38.87 -25.37
CA ASP A 201 -2.77 -38.08 -26.16
C ASP A 201 -3.25 -36.71 -25.59
N ASP A 202 -2.54 -35.99 -24.70
CA ASP A 202 -3.02 -34.64 -24.24
C ASP A 202 -2.02 -33.47 -24.38
N ILE A 203 -0.87 -33.64 -25.04
CA ILE A 203 0.17 -32.58 -25.21
C ILE A 203 0.16 -31.97 -26.63
N ALA A 204 -0.86 -32.23 -27.45
CA ALA A 204 -0.96 -31.67 -28.80
C ALA A 204 -1.74 -30.34 -28.87
N MET A 205 -2.57 -30.00 -27.87
CA MET A 205 -3.48 -28.84 -27.97
C MET A 205 -2.92 -27.51 -27.42
N LEU A 206 -1.76 -27.53 -26.76
CA LEU A 206 -1.14 -26.33 -26.15
C LEU A 206 0.12 -25.82 -26.88
N LYS A 207 0.58 -26.49 -27.93
CA LYS A 207 1.77 -26.06 -28.72
C LYS A 207 1.46 -25.24 -29.97
N SER A 208 0.19 -25.17 -30.41
CA SER A 208 -0.20 -24.40 -31.60
C SER A 208 -0.43 -22.91 -31.35
N SER A 209 -0.58 -22.47 -30.10
CA SER A 209 -0.85 -21.07 -29.75
C SER A 209 0.40 -20.22 -29.50
N VAL A 210 1.59 -20.84 -29.41
CA VAL A 210 2.85 -20.16 -29.06
C VAL A 210 3.80 -19.96 -30.25
N LEU A 211 3.44 -20.45 -31.45
CA LEU A 211 4.33 -20.46 -32.62
C LEU A 211 3.95 -19.52 -33.78
N ASN A 212 3.10 -18.51 -33.56
CA ASN A 212 2.89 -17.45 -34.54
C ASN A 212 3.26 -16.08 -33.96
N ASN A 213 4.56 -15.82 -33.91
CA ASN A 213 5.10 -14.46 -33.96
C ASN A 213 6.35 -14.48 -34.83
N ASP A 214 6.12 -14.35 -36.13
CA ASP A 214 7.17 -14.24 -37.13
C ASP A 214 8.01 -12.97 -36.93
N ILE A 215 9.32 -13.18 -37.03
CA ILE A 215 10.36 -12.19 -37.19
C ILE A 215 10.23 -11.58 -38.60
N ILE A 216 10.00 -10.26 -38.71
CA ILE A 216 10.10 -9.55 -40.00
C ILE A 216 11.23 -8.51 -39.94
N ASN A 217 12.10 -8.61 -40.96
CA ASN A 217 13.28 -7.81 -41.24
C ASN A 217 13.00 -6.30 -41.43
N PRO A 218 14.01 -5.42 -41.24
CA PRO A 218 13.83 -3.98 -41.21
C PRO A 218 13.99 -3.33 -42.60
N SER A 219 12.91 -3.21 -43.36
CA SER A 219 12.81 -2.26 -44.47
C SER A 219 11.35 -1.88 -44.72
N ASP A 220 10.84 -0.93 -43.94
CA ASP A 220 9.84 0.08 -44.34
C ASP A 220 9.46 0.90 -43.10
N LYS A 221 10.02 2.11 -42.99
CA LYS A 221 9.67 3.05 -41.92
C LYS A 221 8.34 3.73 -42.23
N GLU A 222 7.23 3.07 -41.92
CA GLU A 222 5.98 3.80 -41.66
C GLU A 222 6.12 4.59 -40.36
N LYS A 223 6.07 5.92 -40.47
CA LYS A 223 6.12 6.82 -39.31
C LYS A 223 4.90 6.58 -38.42
N LYS A 224 5.08 5.90 -37.28
CA LYS A 224 4.06 5.73 -36.24
C LYS A 224 3.50 7.11 -35.83
N LYS A 225 2.21 7.33 -36.10
CA LYS A 225 1.49 8.55 -35.73
C LYS A 225 1.39 8.66 -34.21
N THR A 226 1.63 9.86 -33.66
CA THR A 226 1.50 10.09 -32.21
C THR A 226 0.04 10.02 -31.75
N LYS A 227 -0.21 9.73 -30.46
CA LYS A 227 -1.57 9.73 -29.86
C LYS A 227 -2.36 11.02 -30.17
N ARG A 228 -1.66 12.15 -30.32
CA ARG A 228 -2.26 13.45 -30.70
C ARG A 228 -2.75 13.47 -32.15
N GLN A 229 -2.01 12.87 -33.09
CA GLN A 229 -2.41 12.77 -34.50
C GLN A 229 -3.62 11.86 -34.68
N ILE A 230 -3.63 10.70 -33.99
CA ILE A 230 -4.77 9.76 -33.98
C ILE A 230 -6.04 10.46 -33.45
N ARG A 231 -5.91 11.25 -32.37
CA ARG A 231 -7.03 12.00 -31.80
C ARG A 231 -7.58 13.09 -32.73
N MET A 232 -6.70 13.72 -33.52
CA MET A 232 -7.11 14.74 -34.51
C MET A 232 -7.83 14.11 -35.71
N GLU A 233 -7.38 12.94 -36.17
CA GLU A 233 -8.03 12.18 -37.26
C GLU A 233 -9.44 11.71 -36.85
N ASN A 234 -9.59 11.15 -35.65
CA ASN A 234 -10.90 10.75 -35.13
C ASN A 234 -11.86 11.95 -34.99
N LYS A 235 -11.34 13.15 -34.67
CA LYS A 235 -12.15 14.37 -34.58
C LYS A 235 -12.59 14.89 -35.96
N LYS A 236 -11.84 14.61 -37.02
CA LYS A 236 -12.22 14.92 -38.42
C LYS A 236 -13.27 13.95 -38.94
N LEU A 237 -13.16 12.66 -38.63
CA LEU A 237 -14.14 11.62 -39.00
C LEU A 237 -15.53 11.87 -38.39
N ILE A 238 -15.59 12.35 -37.15
CA ILE A 238 -16.86 12.66 -36.47
C ILE A 238 -17.54 13.90 -37.08
N LYS A 239 -16.78 14.86 -37.63
CA LYS A 239 -17.33 16.07 -38.27
C LYS A 239 -17.81 15.86 -39.71
N GLY A 240 -17.48 14.73 -40.34
CA GLY A 240 -17.89 14.42 -41.72
C GLY A 240 -19.20 13.63 -41.85
N ARG A 241 -19.90 13.34 -40.74
CA ARG A 241 -21.09 12.46 -40.72
C ARG A 241 -22.43 13.17 -40.54
N THR A 242 -22.49 14.48 -40.77
CA THR A 242 -23.77 15.20 -40.88
C THR A 242 -24.12 15.34 -42.37
N VAL A 243 -24.75 14.29 -42.93
CA VAL A 243 -25.39 14.36 -44.24
C VAL A 243 -26.89 14.12 -44.05
N CYS A 244 -27.66 14.99 -44.66
CA CYS A 244 -29.09 15.22 -44.54
C CYS A 244 -29.95 14.00 -44.91
N TYR A 245 -31.08 13.83 -44.22
CA TYR A 245 -32.25 13.16 -44.79
C TYR A 245 -33.23 14.26 -45.22
N SER A 246 -33.43 14.37 -46.53
CA SER A 246 -34.62 14.93 -47.18
C SER A 246 -35.81 14.01 -46.99
#